data_AF-A0A7S3N305-F1
#
_entry.id   AF-A0A7S3N305-F1
#
_cell.length_a   1.000
_cell.length_b   1.000
_cell.length_c   1.000
_cell.angle_alpha   90.00
_cell.angle_beta   90.00
_cell.angle_gamma   90.00
#
_symmetry.space_group_name_H-M   'P 1'
#
loop_
_entity.id
_entity.type
_entity.pdbx_description
1 polymer ?
#
loop_
_entity_poly.entity_id
_entity_poly.type
_entity_poly.pdbx_seq_one_letter_code
_entity_poly.pdbx_strand_id
1 'polypeptide(L)'
;MREFLLQLCKRRGQAKKPVVEMFDMCQNKLFDQLPNRSEKYKMLETLRDAGSGKMFLEVEYAAATMKLCKYLEEDGKAEEATNIIQEIQIETYGSLEVKDKVEFILYQMKLVLMKQDFVRCQILSRKISKRHLNQKGLEKLKLQFFNYMIRYYIHEKMILDVSKAYQTIFDTLHENPEGLEEEKAQKDSAFQNFVLYLLISPYEQTKVDLMKSVDKNYARSLEQNEQ
;
A
#
# COMPACT_ATOMS: atom_id res chain seq x y z
N MET A 1 -29.46 -10.76 12.24
CA MET A 1 -28.94 -9.98 11.08
C MET A 1 -28.06 -10.83 10.17
N ARG A 2 -27.04 -11.53 10.71
CA ARG A 2 -26.14 -12.43 9.95
C ARG A 2 -26.86 -13.45 9.05
N GLU A 3 -27.81 -14.20 9.60
CA GLU A 3 -28.53 -15.24 8.86
C GLU A 3 -29.34 -14.68 7.69
N PHE A 4 -30.03 -13.55 7.87
CA PHE A 4 -30.77 -12.87 6.80
C PHE A 4 -29.85 -12.39 5.69
N LEU A 5 -28.69 -11.82 6.02
CA LEU A 5 -27.71 -11.35 5.03
C LEU A 5 -27.20 -12.53 4.18
N LEU A 6 -26.83 -13.63 4.82
CA LEU A 6 -26.40 -14.86 4.13
C LEU A 6 -27.51 -15.46 3.27
N GLN A 7 -28.76 -15.47 3.75
CA GLN A 7 -29.89 -16.02 3.02
C GLN A 7 -30.23 -15.19 1.78
N LEU A 8 -30.25 -13.86 1.90
CA LEU A 8 -30.44 -12.93 0.77
C LEU A 8 -29.32 -13.07 -0.27
N CYS A 9 -28.09 -13.25 0.22
CA CYS A 9 -26.90 -13.44 -0.61
C CYS A 9 -26.85 -14.79 -1.34
N LYS A 10 -27.51 -15.84 -0.83
CA LYS A 10 -27.52 -17.19 -1.44
C LYS A 10 -28.69 -17.40 -2.41
N ARG A 11 -29.72 -16.55 -2.37
CA ARG A 11 -30.92 -16.71 -3.19
C ARG A 11 -30.63 -16.38 -4.66
N ARG A 12 -30.76 -17.39 -5.53
CA ARG A 12 -30.63 -17.21 -7.00
C ARG A 12 -31.71 -16.25 -7.53
N GLY A 13 -31.34 -15.37 -8.45
CA GLY A 13 -32.26 -14.43 -9.11
C GLY A 13 -32.46 -13.08 -8.40
N GLN A 14 -31.75 -12.81 -7.30
CA GLN A 14 -31.73 -11.46 -6.71
C GLN A 14 -31.04 -10.46 -7.64
N ALA A 15 -31.60 -9.25 -7.71
CA ALA A 15 -30.94 -8.14 -8.39
C ALA A 15 -29.61 -7.82 -7.67
N LYS A 16 -28.54 -7.60 -8.45
CA LYS A 16 -27.19 -7.36 -7.92
C LYS A 16 -27.10 -6.05 -7.13
N LYS A 17 -27.76 -5.00 -7.63
CA LYS A 17 -27.71 -3.64 -7.05
C LYS A 17 -28.23 -3.57 -5.60
N PRO A 18 -29.40 -4.12 -5.25
CA PRO A 18 -29.84 -4.19 -3.85
C PRO A 18 -28.87 -4.92 -2.91
N VAL A 19 -28.17 -5.94 -3.41
CA VAL A 19 -27.18 -6.67 -2.60
C VAL A 19 -25.96 -5.79 -2.33
N VAL A 20 -25.47 -5.07 -3.35
CA VAL A 20 -24.39 -4.08 -3.21
C VAL A 20 -24.78 -2.99 -2.21
N GLU A 21 -25.97 -2.39 -2.37
CA GLU A 21 -26.48 -1.35 -1.45
C GLU A 21 -26.65 -1.85 -0.01
N MET A 22 -27.01 -3.12 0.17
CA MET A 22 -27.06 -3.75 1.48
C MET A 22 -25.66 -3.85 2.11
N PHE A 23 -24.64 -4.26 1.35
CA PHE A 23 -23.26 -4.30 1.83
C PHE A 23 -22.76 -2.90 2.20
N ASP A 24 -23.00 -1.90 1.35
CA ASP A 24 -22.69 -0.50 1.62
C ASP A 24 -23.34 -0.01 2.91
N MET A 25 -24.63 -0.28 3.09
CA MET A 25 -25.36 0.05 4.32
C MET A 25 -24.75 -0.62 5.56
N CYS A 26 -24.37 -1.90 5.46
CA CYS A 26 -23.71 -2.61 6.56
C CYS A 26 -22.34 -2.01 6.90
N GLN A 27 -21.53 -1.66 5.90
CA GLN A 27 -20.15 -1.20 6.10
C GLN A 27 -20.06 0.28 6.50
N ASN A 28 -20.92 1.13 5.94
CA ASN A 28 -20.80 2.59 6.04
C ASN A 28 -21.84 3.23 6.96
N LYS A 29 -22.99 2.59 7.21
CA LYS A 29 -24.03 3.15 8.10
C LYS A 29 -24.15 2.42 9.42
N LEU A 30 -24.22 1.09 9.37
CA LEU A 30 -24.46 0.28 10.56
C LEU A 30 -23.19 -0.03 11.34
N PHE A 31 -22.03 -0.08 10.67
CA PHE A 31 -20.79 -0.53 11.29
C PHE A 31 -20.38 0.31 12.51
N ASP A 32 -20.53 1.63 12.44
CA ASP A 32 -20.14 2.53 13.52
C ASP A 32 -21.13 2.54 14.69
N GLN A 33 -22.36 2.05 14.45
CA GLN A 33 -23.39 1.89 15.48
C GLN A 33 -23.22 0.58 16.27
N LEU A 34 -22.30 -0.30 15.86
CA LEU A 34 -22.07 -1.56 16.57
C LEU A 34 -21.39 -1.28 17.93
N PRO A 35 -21.96 -1.78 19.03
CA PRO A 35 -21.58 -1.36 20.37
C PRO A 35 -20.20 -1.86 20.78
N ASN A 36 -19.82 -3.07 20.33
CA ASN A 36 -18.65 -3.78 20.84
C ASN A 36 -17.74 -4.27 19.70
N ARG A 37 -16.44 -4.39 20.00
CA ARG A 37 -15.41 -4.92 19.07
C ARG A 37 -15.78 -6.31 18.51
N SER A 38 -16.32 -7.19 19.34
CA SER A 38 -16.75 -8.54 18.92
C SER A 38 -17.85 -8.53 17.85
N GLU A 39 -18.83 -7.63 17.96
CA GLU A 39 -19.91 -7.51 16.97
C GLU A 39 -19.39 -6.92 15.64
N LYS A 40 -18.42 -6.00 15.72
CA LYS A 40 -17.70 -5.49 14.53
C LYS A 40 -16.96 -6.60 13.80
N TYR A 41 -16.28 -7.49 14.51
CA TYR A 41 -15.65 -8.68 13.93
C TYR A 41 -16.67 -9.60 13.24
N LYS A 42 -17.74 -9.99 13.94
CA LYS A 42 -18.79 -10.85 13.38
C LYS A 42 -19.42 -10.26 12.11
N MET A 43 -19.62 -8.93 12.07
CA MET A 43 -20.14 -8.26 10.89
C MET A 43 -19.16 -8.39 9.71
N LEU A 44 -17.88 -8.11 9.91
CA LEU A 44 -16.87 -8.19 8.83
C LEU A 44 -16.70 -9.62 8.33
N GLU A 45 -16.65 -10.60 9.22
CA GLU A 45 -16.62 -12.03 8.86
C GLU A 45 -17.86 -12.41 8.05
N THR A 46 -19.04 -11.98 8.47
CA THR A 46 -20.29 -12.23 7.74
C THR A 46 -20.27 -11.63 6.35
N LEU A 47 -19.77 -10.40 6.20
CA LEU A 47 -19.65 -9.74 4.89
C LEU A 47 -18.65 -10.47 4.00
N ARG A 48 -17.52 -10.92 4.56
CA ARG A 48 -16.54 -11.73 3.82
C ARG A 48 -17.13 -13.06 3.36
N ASP A 49 -17.80 -13.79 4.26
CA ASP A 49 -18.48 -15.06 3.95
C ASP A 49 -19.53 -14.86 2.83
N ALA A 50 -20.28 -13.77 2.90
CA ALA A 50 -21.36 -13.47 1.96
C ALA A 50 -20.87 -12.96 0.60
N GLY A 51 -19.73 -12.26 0.57
CA GLY A 51 -19.12 -11.65 -0.62
C GLY A 51 -18.13 -12.58 -1.35
N SER A 52 -17.60 -13.60 -0.67
CA SER A 52 -16.63 -14.52 -1.26
C SER A 52 -17.15 -15.19 -2.54
N GLY A 53 -16.32 -15.18 -3.59
CA GLY A 53 -16.63 -15.78 -4.89
C GLY A 53 -17.61 -15.01 -5.78
N LYS A 54 -18.05 -13.81 -5.38
CA LYS A 54 -18.98 -12.99 -6.16
C LYS A 54 -18.27 -11.80 -6.81
N MET A 55 -18.06 -11.89 -8.12
CA MET A 55 -17.39 -10.83 -8.90
C MET A 55 -18.03 -9.44 -8.74
N PHE A 56 -19.36 -9.37 -8.58
CA PHE A 56 -20.06 -8.09 -8.42
C PHE A 56 -19.97 -7.49 -7.00
N LEU A 57 -19.30 -8.17 -6.05
CA LEU A 57 -19.05 -7.72 -4.68
C LEU A 57 -17.55 -7.60 -4.38
N GLU A 58 -16.69 -7.54 -5.40
CA GLU A 58 -15.23 -7.49 -5.23
C GLU A 58 -14.79 -6.28 -4.40
N VAL A 59 -15.41 -5.12 -4.64
CA VAL A 59 -15.09 -3.86 -3.96
C VAL A 59 -15.43 -3.97 -2.47
N GLU A 60 -16.65 -4.41 -2.15
CA GLU A 60 -17.16 -4.53 -0.79
C GLU A 60 -16.43 -5.64 -0.03
N TYR A 61 -16.09 -6.74 -0.70
CA TYR A 61 -15.30 -7.83 -0.13
C TYR A 61 -13.87 -7.39 0.21
N ALA A 62 -13.21 -6.66 -0.70
CA ALA A 62 -11.89 -6.10 -0.46
C ALA A 62 -11.91 -5.09 0.70
N ALA A 63 -12.89 -4.18 0.73
CA ALA A 63 -13.06 -3.19 1.79
C ALA A 63 -13.31 -3.84 3.16
N ALA A 64 -14.20 -4.84 3.23
CA ALA A 64 -14.44 -5.59 4.48
C ALA A 64 -13.18 -6.30 4.97
N THR A 65 -12.43 -6.91 4.06
CA THR A 65 -11.20 -7.63 4.42
C THR A 65 -10.12 -6.67 4.90
N MET A 66 -9.95 -5.53 4.24
CA MET A 66 -9.01 -4.49 4.65
C MET A 66 -9.35 -3.98 6.06
N LYS A 67 -10.63 -3.68 6.32
CA LYS A 67 -11.10 -3.22 7.64
C LYS A 67 -10.89 -4.26 8.73
N LEU A 68 -11.14 -5.54 8.42
CA LEU A 68 -10.89 -6.65 9.34
C LEU A 68 -9.42 -6.76 9.71
N CYS A 69 -8.53 -6.67 8.73
CA CYS A 69 -7.08 -6.77 8.96
C CYS A 69 -6.56 -5.60 9.80
N LYS A 70 -7.05 -4.37 9.57
CA LYS A 70 -6.74 -3.20 10.40
C LYS A 70 -7.15 -3.41 11.85
N TYR A 71 -8.34 -4.00 12.07
CA TYR A 71 -8.81 -4.29 13.43
C TYR A 71 -7.94 -5.36 14.11
N LEU A 72 -7.60 -6.44 13.39
CA LEU A 72 -6.68 -7.46 13.90
C LEU A 72 -5.29 -6.88 14.21
N GLU A 73 -4.80 -5.95 13.39
CA GLU A 73 -3.53 -5.25 13.64
C GLU A 73 -3.58 -4.42 14.94
N GLU A 74 -4.64 -3.63 15.14
CA GLU A 74 -4.87 -2.85 16.37
C GLU A 74 -4.98 -3.73 17.62
N ASP A 75 -5.55 -4.93 17.48
CA ASP A 75 -5.72 -5.89 18.58
C ASP A 75 -4.45 -6.76 18.80
N GLY A 76 -3.33 -6.43 18.16
CA GLY A 76 -2.05 -7.15 18.28
C GLY A 76 -2.00 -8.49 17.53
N LYS A 77 -3.02 -8.82 16.77
CA LYS A 77 -3.14 -10.05 15.95
C LYS A 77 -2.67 -9.83 14.51
N ALA A 78 -1.54 -9.14 14.35
CA ALA A 78 -0.97 -8.83 13.04
C ALA A 78 -0.66 -10.10 12.22
N GLU A 79 -0.38 -11.22 12.88
CA GLU A 79 -0.12 -12.47 12.18
C GLU A 79 -1.31 -13.02 11.42
N GLU A 80 -2.48 -13.05 12.08
CA GLU A 80 -3.76 -13.46 11.50
C GLU A 80 -4.16 -12.51 10.38
N ALA A 81 -4.01 -11.19 10.61
CA ALA A 81 -4.27 -10.16 9.60
C ALA A 81 -3.46 -10.40 8.32
N THR A 82 -2.17 -10.73 8.48
CA THR A 82 -1.28 -11.01 7.35
C THR A 82 -1.76 -12.23 6.57
N ASN A 83 -2.12 -13.32 7.25
CA ASN A 83 -2.55 -14.53 6.56
C ASN A 83 -3.84 -14.29 5.76
N ILE A 84 -4.82 -13.62 6.38
CA ILE A 84 -6.11 -13.30 5.76
C ILE A 84 -5.93 -12.42 4.51
N ILE A 85 -5.14 -11.35 4.61
CA ILE A 85 -5.04 -10.42 3.48
C ILE A 85 -4.26 -11.00 2.30
N GLN A 86 -3.31 -11.89 2.56
CA GLN A 86 -2.45 -12.48 1.51
C GLN A 86 -3.19 -13.51 0.65
N GLU A 87 -4.32 -14.04 1.12
CA GLU A 87 -5.21 -14.90 0.33
C GLU A 87 -5.86 -14.14 -0.85
N ILE A 88 -5.98 -12.82 -0.74
CA ILE A 88 -6.64 -11.99 -1.76
C ILE A 88 -5.64 -11.57 -2.84
N GLN A 89 -5.89 -12.02 -4.07
CA GLN A 89 -5.21 -11.57 -5.29
C GLN A 89 -5.93 -10.37 -5.89
N ILE A 90 -5.76 -9.19 -5.27
CA ILE A 90 -6.48 -7.96 -5.63
C ILE A 90 -6.23 -7.50 -7.07
N GLU A 91 -5.10 -7.91 -7.66
CA GLU A 91 -4.74 -7.63 -9.05
C GLU A 91 -5.73 -8.24 -10.05
N THR A 92 -6.43 -9.31 -9.66
CA THR A 92 -7.42 -10.01 -10.50
C THR A 92 -8.80 -9.36 -10.49
N TYR A 93 -9.07 -8.46 -9.53
CA TYR A 93 -10.40 -7.89 -9.35
C TYR A 93 -10.64 -6.81 -10.40
N GLY A 94 -11.63 -7.04 -11.26
CA GLY A 94 -11.92 -6.17 -12.40
C GLY A 94 -12.62 -4.87 -11.98
N SER A 95 -13.37 -4.91 -10.88
CA SER A 95 -14.23 -3.81 -10.44
C SER A 95 -13.54 -2.75 -9.59
N LEU A 96 -12.30 -2.97 -9.14
CA LEU A 96 -11.55 -1.99 -8.34
C LEU A 96 -10.78 -0.99 -9.19
N GLU A 97 -10.71 0.25 -8.70
CA GLU A 97 -9.86 1.28 -9.26
C GLU A 97 -8.37 0.93 -9.04
N VAL A 98 -7.52 1.52 -9.89
CA VAL A 98 -6.06 1.33 -9.80
C VAL A 98 -5.54 1.81 -8.44
N LYS A 99 -6.08 2.92 -7.91
CA LYS A 99 -5.71 3.48 -6.61
C LYS A 99 -5.98 2.48 -5.48
N ASP A 100 -7.18 1.91 -5.42
CA ASP A 100 -7.58 0.96 -4.38
C ASP A 100 -6.71 -0.31 -4.43
N LYS A 101 -6.39 -0.79 -5.64
CA LYS A 101 -5.48 -1.93 -5.82
C LYS A 101 -4.08 -1.63 -5.27
N VAL A 102 -3.54 -0.45 -5.57
CA VAL A 102 -2.23 -0.04 -5.07
C VAL A 102 -2.25 0.08 -3.55
N GLU A 103 -3.27 0.71 -2.96
CA GLU A 103 -3.41 0.82 -1.51
C GLU A 103 -3.51 -0.56 -0.84
N PHE A 104 -4.24 -1.49 -1.47
CA PHE A 104 -4.36 -2.87 -0.98
C PHE A 104 -3.03 -3.61 -0.97
N ILE A 105 -2.27 -3.54 -2.07
CA ILE A 105 -0.95 -4.19 -2.15
C ILE A 105 0.04 -3.52 -1.20
N LEU A 106 -0.01 -2.20 -1.02
CA LEU A 106 0.84 -1.50 -0.05
C LEU A 106 0.56 -1.92 1.38
N TYR A 107 -0.71 -2.14 1.74
CA TYR A 107 -1.05 -2.66 3.05
C TYR A 107 -0.63 -4.12 3.23
N GLN A 108 -0.74 -4.96 2.18
CA GLN A 108 -0.13 -6.30 2.15
C GLN A 108 1.38 -6.23 2.40
N MET A 109 2.10 -5.31 1.73
CA MET A 109 3.54 -5.09 1.91
C MET A 109 3.89 -4.65 3.34
N LYS A 110 3.09 -3.75 3.93
CA LYS A 110 3.26 -3.29 5.31
C LYS A 110 3.27 -4.49 6.28
N LEU A 111 2.27 -5.36 6.18
CA LEU A 111 2.11 -6.50 7.10
C LEU A 111 3.23 -7.54 6.94
N VAL A 112 3.67 -7.85 5.72
CA VAL A 112 4.80 -8.79 5.53
C VAL A 112 6.13 -8.20 5.99
N LEU A 113 6.32 -6.89 5.84
CA LEU A 113 7.51 -6.21 6.37
C LEU A 113 7.53 -6.20 7.91
N MET A 114 6.38 -6.10 8.56
CA MET A 114 6.30 -6.25 10.03
C MET A 114 6.72 -7.66 10.48
N LYS A 115 6.44 -8.69 9.67
CA LYS A 115 6.93 -10.06 9.88
C LYS A 115 8.37 -10.30 9.40
N GLN A 116 9.05 -9.29 8.88
CA GLN A 116 10.38 -9.42 8.24
C GLN A 116 10.41 -10.44 7.09
N ASP A 117 9.28 -10.64 6.40
CA ASP A 117 9.22 -11.50 5.22
C ASP A 117 9.54 -10.71 3.96
N PHE A 118 10.84 -10.58 3.70
CA PHE A 118 11.38 -9.83 2.56
C PHE A 118 11.12 -10.52 1.22
N VAL A 119 11.02 -11.85 1.20
CA VAL A 119 10.71 -12.62 -0.02
C VAL A 119 9.30 -12.30 -0.50
N ARG A 120 8.31 -12.35 0.41
CA ARG A 120 6.93 -11.96 0.08
C ARG A 120 6.84 -10.48 -0.28
N CYS A 121 7.58 -9.60 0.41
CA CYS A 121 7.65 -8.18 0.05
C CYS A 121 8.11 -7.98 -1.41
N GLN A 122 9.15 -8.71 -1.84
CA GLN A 122 9.63 -8.66 -3.23
C GLN A 122 8.57 -9.15 -4.23
N ILE A 123 7.82 -10.20 -3.90
CA ILE A 123 6.77 -10.73 -4.77
C ILE A 123 5.65 -9.70 -4.92
N LEU A 124 5.21 -9.10 -3.81
CA LEU A 124 4.16 -8.07 -3.81
C LEU A 124 4.58 -6.81 -4.56
N SER A 125 5.84 -6.37 -4.44
CA SER A 125 6.31 -5.17 -5.13
C SER A 125 6.26 -5.30 -6.66
N ARG A 126 6.44 -6.52 -7.19
CA ARG A 126 6.29 -6.81 -8.63
C ARG A 126 4.85 -6.75 -9.13
N LYS A 127 3.86 -6.87 -8.23
CA LYS A 127 2.43 -6.73 -8.59
C LYS A 127 2.02 -5.28 -8.84
N ILE A 128 2.78 -4.32 -8.31
CA ILE A 128 2.52 -2.90 -8.53
C ILE A 128 3.23 -2.46 -9.81
N SER A 129 2.46 -2.00 -10.80
CA SER A 129 3.04 -1.41 -12.02
C SER A 129 3.64 -0.03 -11.72
N LYS A 130 4.90 0.18 -12.12
CA LYS A 130 5.57 1.50 -12.05
C LYS A 130 4.79 2.59 -12.79
N ARG A 131 4.05 2.22 -13.85
CA ARG A 131 3.18 3.17 -14.59
C ARG A 131 2.01 3.65 -13.75
N HIS A 132 1.43 2.78 -12.92
CA HIS A 132 0.33 3.15 -12.03
C HIS A 132 0.81 4.09 -10.90
N LEU A 133 2.02 3.88 -10.38
CA LEU A 133 2.60 4.74 -9.34
C LEU A 133 2.93 6.17 -9.81
N ASN A 134 3.12 6.38 -11.11
CA ASN A 134 3.43 7.70 -11.68
C ASN A 134 2.18 8.49 -12.13
N GLN A 135 0.97 8.01 -11.81
CA GLN A 135 -0.26 8.75 -12.07
C GLN A 135 -0.43 9.91 -11.07
N LYS A 136 -1.03 11.01 -11.53
CA LYS A 136 -1.31 12.18 -10.68
C LYS A 136 -2.27 11.81 -9.55
N GLY A 137 -1.96 12.24 -8.32
CA GLY A 137 -2.75 11.97 -7.11
C GLY A 137 -2.35 10.69 -6.36
N LEU A 138 -1.36 9.93 -6.85
CA LEU A 138 -0.81 8.75 -6.18
C LEU A 138 0.58 9.00 -5.59
N GLU A 139 1.01 10.26 -5.49
CA GLU A 139 2.35 10.63 -5.01
C GLU A 139 2.60 10.11 -3.60
N LYS A 140 1.60 10.21 -2.71
CA LYS A 140 1.69 9.67 -1.34
C LYS A 140 1.89 8.14 -1.33
N LEU A 141 1.15 7.42 -2.17
CA LEU A 141 1.28 5.96 -2.30
C LEU A 141 2.63 5.57 -2.89
N LYS A 142 3.14 6.36 -3.84
CA LYS A 142 4.48 6.20 -4.41
C LYS A 142 5.57 6.39 -3.34
N LEU A 143 5.47 7.42 -2.50
CA LEU A 143 6.41 7.62 -1.39
C LEU A 143 6.38 6.44 -0.42
N GLN A 144 5.19 5.98 -0.04
CA GLN A 144 5.03 4.83 0.85
C GLN A 144 5.63 3.55 0.23
N PHE A 145 5.41 3.31 -1.06
CA PHE A 145 6.01 2.22 -1.80
C PHE A 145 7.55 2.24 -1.71
N PHE A 146 8.17 3.38 -2.03
CA PHE A 146 9.64 3.46 -2.02
C PHE A 146 10.22 3.36 -0.61
N ASN A 147 9.53 3.86 0.41
CA ASN A 147 9.93 3.64 1.82
C ASN A 147 9.96 2.15 2.19
N TYR A 148 8.99 1.36 1.73
CA TYR A 148 9.00 -0.09 1.91
C TYR A 148 10.12 -0.77 1.11
N MET A 149 10.35 -0.32 -0.12
CA MET A 149 11.42 -0.85 -0.95
C MET A 149 12.81 -0.54 -0.40
N ILE A 150 13.02 0.62 0.23
CA ILE A 150 14.28 0.94 0.91
C ILE A 150 14.58 -0.09 2.00
N ARG A 151 13.60 -0.42 2.85
CA ARG A 151 13.78 -1.46 3.89
C ARG A 151 14.17 -2.81 3.29
N TYR A 152 13.53 -3.18 2.18
CA TYR A 152 13.85 -4.39 1.44
C TYR A 152 15.27 -4.35 0.84
N TYR A 153 15.64 -3.28 0.13
CA TYR A 153 16.95 -3.15 -0.50
C TYR A 153 18.09 -3.10 0.51
N ILE A 154 17.88 -2.49 1.69
CA ILE A 154 18.86 -2.53 2.79
C ILE A 154 19.07 -3.97 3.27
N HIS A 155 17.99 -4.75 3.46
CA HIS A 155 18.09 -6.15 3.84
C HIS A 155 18.87 -6.98 2.81
N GLU A 156 18.58 -6.79 1.53
CA GLU A 156 19.25 -7.48 0.42
C GLU A 156 20.63 -6.91 0.08
N LYS A 157 21.10 -5.87 0.80
CA LYS A 157 22.37 -5.17 0.55
C LYS A 157 22.48 -4.58 -0.87
N MET A 158 21.35 -4.23 -1.46
CA MET A 158 21.24 -3.59 -2.78
C MET A 158 21.41 -2.07 -2.65
N ILE A 159 22.62 -1.64 -2.27
CA ILE A 159 22.94 -0.25 -1.89
C ILE A 159 22.62 0.76 -3.00
N LEU A 160 22.91 0.42 -4.26
CA LEU A 160 22.63 1.31 -5.38
C LEU A 160 21.12 1.53 -5.59
N ASP A 161 20.31 0.50 -5.36
CA ASP A 161 18.85 0.59 -5.47
C ASP A 161 18.23 1.36 -4.28
N VAL A 162 18.87 1.32 -3.10
CA VAL A 162 18.54 2.23 -1.99
C VAL A 162 18.74 3.69 -2.43
N SER A 163 19.88 4.01 -3.04
CA SER A 163 20.16 5.36 -3.55
C SER A 163 19.11 5.81 -4.58
N LYS A 164 18.82 4.98 -5.59
CA LYS A 164 17.78 5.29 -6.60
C LYS A 164 16.38 5.47 -6.00
N ALA A 165 16.04 4.71 -4.96
CA ALA A 165 14.76 4.85 -4.26
C ALA A 165 14.69 6.20 -3.53
N TYR A 166 15.75 6.61 -2.82
CA TYR A 166 15.82 7.94 -2.20
C TYR A 166 15.81 9.08 -3.24
N GLN A 167 16.48 8.91 -4.38
CA GLN A 167 16.39 9.84 -5.50
C GLN A 167 14.92 10.02 -5.94
N THR A 168 14.20 8.92 -6.14
CA THR A 168 12.80 8.96 -6.57
C THR A 168 11.89 9.64 -5.54
N ILE A 169 12.15 9.42 -4.24
CA ILE A 169 11.46 10.10 -3.14
C ILE A 169 11.73 11.61 -3.20
N PHE A 170 13.00 12.01 -3.31
CA PHE A 170 13.39 13.41 -3.38
C PHE A 170 12.78 14.12 -4.59
N ASP A 171 12.87 13.53 -5.78
CA ASP A 171 12.30 14.11 -7.01
C ASP A 171 10.78 14.27 -6.88
N THR A 172 10.09 13.27 -6.31
CA THR A 172 8.63 13.34 -6.09
C THR A 172 8.26 14.46 -5.11
N LEU A 173 9.04 14.65 -4.04
CA LEU A 173 8.83 15.73 -3.06
C LEU A 173 9.20 17.12 -3.62
N HIS A 174 10.12 17.18 -4.58
CA HIS A 174 10.54 18.43 -5.22
C HIS A 174 9.54 18.89 -6.28
N GLU A 175 9.05 17.99 -7.13
CA GLU A 175 8.16 18.31 -8.25
C GLU A 175 6.71 18.58 -7.82
N ASN A 176 6.20 17.91 -6.78
CA ASN A 176 4.79 17.99 -6.38
C ASN A 176 4.64 18.36 -4.89
N PRO A 177 4.83 19.63 -4.51
CA PRO A 177 4.80 20.06 -3.12
C PRO A 177 3.38 20.14 -2.51
N GLU A 178 2.33 20.05 -3.33
CA GLU A 178 0.93 20.16 -2.87
C GLU A 178 0.46 18.83 -2.27
N GLY A 179 -0.04 18.86 -1.02
CA GLY A 179 -0.58 17.68 -0.34
C GLY A 179 0.44 16.75 0.33
N LEU A 180 1.73 17.13 0.37
CA LEU A 180 2.83 16.36 0.98
C LEU A 180 3.55 17.12 2.12
N GLU A 181 2.81 17.94 2.88
CA GLU A 181 3.41 18.83 3.88
C GLU A 181 4.12 18.08 5.02
N GLU A 182 3.59 16.93 5.44
CA GLU A 182 4.19 16.07 6.47
C GLU A 182 5.50 15.43 5.96
N GLU A 183 5.52 15.03 4.70
CA GLU A 183 6.64 14.34 4.07
C GLU A 183 7.76 15.30 3.64
N LYS A 184 7.48 16.61 3.49
CA LYS A 184 8.50 17.64 3.20
C LYS A 184 9.61 17.69 4.24
N ALA A 185 9.30 17.43 5.51
CA ALA A 185 10.32 17.36 6.56
C ALA A 185 11.38 16.28 6.29
N GLN A 186 11.04 15.27 5.48
CA GLN A 186 11.95 14.19 5.11
C GLN A 186 12.74 14.50 3.84
N LYS A 187 12.47 15.61 3.14
CA LYS A 187 13.09 15.93 1.85
C LYS A 187 14.61 16.04 1.97
N ASP A 188 15.09 16.79 2.96
CA ASP A 188 16.54 17.00 3.13
C ASP A 188 17.22 15.70 3.56
N SER A 189 16.59 14.94 4.47
CA SER A 189 17.06 13.61 4.85
C SER A 189 17.07 12.64 3.66
N ALA A 190 16.07 12.69 2.77
CA ALA A 190 16.03 11.87 1.57
C ALA A 190 17.17 12.21 0.61
N PHE A 191 17.50 13.50 0.46
CA PHE A 191 18.63 13.94 -0.36
C PHE A 191 19.97 13.52 0.23
N GLN A 192 20.18 13.74 1.53
CA GLN A 192 21.39 13.31 2.23
C GLN A 192 21.59 11.79 2.12
N ASN A 193 20.52 11.02 2.33
CA ASN A 193 20.56 9.57 2.17
C ASN A 193 20.84 9.17 0.72
N PHE A 194 20.23 9.83 -0.26
CA PHE A 194 20.50 9.58 -1.68
C PHE A 194 22.00 9.68 -1.99
N VAL A 195 22.65 10.77 -1.57
CA VAL A 195 24.08 11.01 -1.78
C VAL A 195 24.92 10.02 -0.97
N LEU A 196 24.59 9.79 0.30
CA LEU A 196 25.32 8.86 1.17
C LEU A 196 25.33 7.44 0.59
N TYR A 197 24.15 6.91 0.23
CA TYR A 197 24.03 5.58 -0.36
C TYR A 197 24.70 5.49 -1.74
N LEU A 198 24.71 6.58 -2.52
CA LEU A 198 25.46 6.63 -3.77
C LEU A 198 26.96 6.51 -3.54
N LEU A 199 27.51 7.24 -2.55
CA LEU A 199 28.94 7.25 -2.25
C LEU A 199 29.43 5.89 -1.75
N ILE A 200 28.70 5.24 -0.85
CA ILE A 200 29.07 3.93 -0.29
C ILE A 200 28.77 2.77 -1.25
N SER A 201 28.03 3.00 -2.34
CA SER A 201 27.74 1.93 -3.32
C SER A 201 29.00 1.43 -4.02
N PRO A 202 29.05 0.14 -4.43
CA PRO A 202 30.18 -0.41 -5.18
C PRO A 202 30.47 0.39 -6.45
N TYR A 203 31.73 0.41 -6.89
CA TYR A 203 32.10 1.09 -8.12
C TYR A 203 31.61 0.31 -9.33
N GLU A 204 30.52 0.80 -9.91
CA GLU A 204 29.91 0.28 -11.14
C GLU A 204 29.69 1.41 -12.13
N GLN A 205 29.57 1.08 -13.43
CA GLN A 205 29.30 2.08 -14.47
C GLN A 205 28.05 2.92 -14.14
N THR A 206 27.03 2.28 -13.59
CA THR A 206 25.78 2.93 -13.19
C THR A 206 25.98 3.96 -12.09
N LYS A 207 26.90 3.71 -11.14
CA LYS A 207 27.28 4.69 -10.11
C LYS A 207 27.92 5.92 -10.75
N VAL A 208 28.85 5.72 -11.68
CA VAL A 208 29.53 6.83 -12.39
C VAL A 208 28.54 7.70 -13.15
N ASP A 209 27.56 7.09 -13.80
CA ASP A 209 26.52 7.81 -14.54
C ASP A 209 25.57 8.57 -13.59
N LEU A 210 25.21 7.96 -12.46
CA LEU A 210 24.44 8.61 -11.40
C LEU A 210 25.21 9.79 -10.79
N MET A 211 26.49 9.65 -10.48
CA MET A 211 27.33 10.75 -9.96
C MET A 211 27.37 11.94 -10.94
N LYS A 212 27.57 11.68 -12.23
CA LYS A 212 27.50 12.72 -13.27
C LYS A 212 26.12 13.39 -13.35
N SER A 213 25.05 12.64 -13.09
CA SER A 213 23.69 13.18 -13.01
C SER A 213 23.50 14.05 -11.77
N VAL A 214 24.07 13.66 -10.63
CA VAL A 214 24.06 14.45 -9.38
C VAL A 214 24.71 15.81 -9.61
N ASP A 215 25.93 15.83 -10.17
CA ASP A 215 26.67 17.06 -10.44
C ASP A 215 25.94 18.02 -11.39
N LYS A 216 25.15 17.49 -12.34
CA LYS A 216 24.43 18.30 -13.33
C LYS A 216 23.06 18.77 -12.85
N ASN A 217 22.29 17.87 -12.23
CA ASN A 217 20.87 18.09 -11.96
C ASN A 217 20.60 18.55 -10.52
N TYR A 218 21.53 18.34 -9.60
CA TYR A 218 21.34 18.61 -8.17
C TYR A 218 22.38 19.57 -7.58
N ALA A 219 23.18 20.25 -8.41
CA ALA A 219 24.22 21.20 -7.98
C ALA A 219 23.71 22.23 -6.94
N ARG A 220 22.53 22.82 -7.19
CA ARG A 220 21.92 23.80 -6.27
C ARG A 220 21.46 23.18 -4.95
N SER A 221 21.01 21.92 -4.97
CA SER A 221 20.57 21.20 -3.76
C SER A 221 21.77 20.76 -2.91
N LEU A 222 22.93 20.53 -3.53
CA LEU A 222 24.20 20.31 -2.83
C LEU A 222 24.65 21.58 -2.12
N GLU A 223 24.70 22.72 -2.82
CA GLU A 223 25.11 24.02 -2.26
C GLU A 223 24.23 24.48 -1.07
N GLN A 224 22.92 24.15 -1.10
CA GLN A 224 21.99 24.49 -0.01
C GLN A 224 22.17 23.65 1.26
N ASN A 225 22.77 22.46 1.17
CA ASN A 225 23.02 21.57 2.31
C ASN A 225 24.45 21.71 2.88
N GLU A 226 25.29 22.58 2.30
CA GLU A 226 26.64 22.87 2.80
C GLU A 226 26.67 24.00 3.87
N GLN A 227 25.57 24.73 4.07
CA GLN A 227 25.41 25.79 5.09
C GLN A 227 24.83 25.25 6.39
#